data_AF-A0A370BFW4-F1
#
_entry.id   AF-A0A370BFW4-F1
#
_cell.length_a   1.000
_cell.length_b   1.000
_cell.length_c   1.000
_cell.angle_alpha   90.00
_cell.angle_beta   90.00
_cell.angle_gamma   90.00
#
_symmetry.space_group_name_H-M   'P 1'
#
loop_
_entity.id
_entity.type
_entity.pdbx_description
1 polymer ?
#
loop_
_entity_poly.entity_id
_entity_poly.type
_entity_poly.pdbx_seq_one_letter_code
_entity_poly.pdbx_strand_id
1 'polypeptide(L)'
;MNRGHSRAPAPADRSACSVLPGTGESLDDLLVQIAEGSRTAFARLYDHTAPLVFAAAVEATSSPSAAEERVAASYVRIWKSAAAYRPGPDAISWILHQTRGGDG
;
A
#
# COMPACT_ATOMS: atom_id res chain seq x y z
N MET A 1 8.65 27.19 -26.52
CA MET A 1 9.51 26.31 -25.70
C MET A 1 8.64 25.62 -24.66
N ASN A 2 8.38 24.32 -24.83
CA ASN A 2 7.52 23.54 -23.94
C ASN A 2 8.35 22.95 -22.80
N ARG A 3 8.08 23.35 -21.55
CA ARG A 3 8.52 22.62 -20.36
C ARG A 3 7.36 22.60 -19.36
N GLY A 4 6.54 21.55 -19.45
CA GLY A 4 5.62 21.18 -18.38
C GLY A 4 6.41 20.65 -17.20
N HIS A 5 6.61 21.48 -16.19
CA HIS A 5 6.85 21.02 -14.82
C HIS A 5 5.54 21.17 -14.05
N SER A 6 4.60 20.26 -14.29
CA SER A 6 3.42 20.10 -13.43
C SER A 6 3.78 19.13 -12.30
N ARG A 7 4.43 19.65 -11.26
CA ARG A 7 4.67 18.91 -10.01
C ARG A 7 3.92 19.59 -8.87
N ALA A 8 2.73 19.07 -8.58
CA ALA A 8 2.16 18.94 -7.24
C ALA A 8 0.74 18.34 -7.36
N PRO A 9 0.48 17.10 -6.90
CA PRO A 9 -0.86 16.73 -6.47
C PRO A 9 -1.15 17.39 -5.11
N ALA A 10 -2.41 17.82 -4.95
CA ALA A 10 -2.95 18.66 -3.89
C ALA A 10 -2.72 18.14 -2.45
N PRO A 11 -2.73 19.02 -1.43
CA PRO A 11 -2.64 18.63 -0.03
C PRO A 11 -3.86 17.82 0.40
N ALA A 12 -3.57 16.60 0.85
CA ALA A 12 -4.42 15.64 1.53
C ALA A 12 -5.57 16.26 2.34
N ASP A 13 -6.80 15.99 1.87
CA ASP A 13 -7.92 15.76 2.76
C ASP A 13 -7.60 14.52 3.61
N ARG A 14 -7.29 14.75 4.88
CA ARG A 14 -6.76 13.73 5.81
C ARG A 14 -7.84 12.76 6.31
N SER A 15 -9.07 12.85 5.76
CA SER A 15 -10.24 12.12 6.24
C SER A 15 -10.91 11.22 5.19
N ALA A 16 -10.50 11.31 3.91
CA ALA A 16 -11.02 10.45 2.84
C ALA A 16 -10.17 9.19 2.54
N CYS A 17 -9.14 8.90 3.35
CA CYS A 17 -8.18 7.82 3.11
C CYS A 17 -8.73 6.44 3.51
N SER A 18 -9.86 6.03 2.93
CA SER A 18 -10.23 4.60 2.90
C SER A 18 -11.07 4.23 1.69
N VAL A 19 -11.90 5.14 1.17
CA VAL A 19 -12.79 4.84 0.03
C VAL A 19 -12.08 5.15 -1.29
N LEU A 20 -11.88 4.12 -2.11
CA LEU A 20 -11.29 4.26 -3.43
C LEU A 20 -12.30 4.86 -4.41
N PRO A 21 -11.97 5.96 -5.12
CA PRO A 21 -12.87 6.56 -6.09
C PRO A 21 -13.01 5.63 -7.31
N GLY A 22 -14.18 5.00 -7.45
CA GLY A 22 -14.49 4.10 -8.56
C GLY A 22 -15.22 2.82 -8.15
N THR A 23 -15.11 2.40 -6.88
CA THR A 23 -15.73 1.14 -6.43
C THR A 23 -16.43 1.22 -5.07
N GLY A 24 -16.23 2.29 -4.27
CA GLY A 24 -16.83 2.37 -2.93
C GLY A 24 -16.23 1.39 -1.91
N GLU A 25 -15.24 0.60 -2.36
CA GLU A 25 -14.53 -0.38 -1.55
C GLU A 25 -13.55 0.32 -0.62
N SER A 26 -13.50 -0.16 0.62
CA SER A 26 -12.54 0.30 1.61
C SER A 26 -11.29 -0.59 1.59
N LEU A 27 -10.15 -0.08 2.09
CA LEU A 27 -8.92 -0.86 2.13
C LEU A 27 -9.06 -2.18 2.90
N ASP A 28 -9.91 -2.19 3.92
CA ASP A 28 -10.32 -3.38 4.68
C ASP A 28 -11.04 -4.42 3.81
N ASP A 29 -11.99 -4.00 2.98
CA ASP A 29 -12.72 -4.89 2.05
C ASP A 29 -11.76 -5.55 1.06
N LEU A 30 -10.82 -4.78 0.51
CA LEU A 30 -9.77 -5.32 -0.35
C LEU A 30 -8.91 -6.34 0.40
N LEU A 31 -8.54 -6.09 1.65
CA LEU A 31 -7.75 -7.05 2.45
C LEU A 31 -8.53 -8.32 2.75
N VAL A 32 -9.84 -8.23 2.99
CA VAL A 32 -10.72 -9.41 3.14
C VAL A 32 -10.77 -10.20 1.83
N GLN A 33 -10.96 -9.55 0.69
CA GLN A 33 -10.92 -10.21 -0.61
C GLN A 33 -9.55 -10.86 -0.89
N ILE A 34 -8.45 -10.22 -0.48
CA ILE A 34 -7.10 -10.80 -0.60
C ILE A 34 -6.96 -12.05 0.29
N ALA A 35 -7.56 -12.05 1.49
CA ALA A 35 -7.61 -13.22 2.37
C ALA A 35 -8.31 -14.41 1.71
N GLU A 36 -9.31 -14.14 0.86
CA GLU A 36 -9.98 -15.15 0.03
C GLU A 36 -9.21 -15.56 -1.23
N GLY A 37 -8.05 -14.94 -1.49
CA GLY A 37 -7.20 -15.21 -2.65
C GLY A 37 -7.50 -14.34 -3.88
N SER A 38 -8.26 -13.26 -3.73
CA SER A 38 -8.56 -12.32 -4.82
C SER A 38 -7.31 -11.54 -5.23
N ARG A 39 -6.73 -11.94 -6.35
CA ARG A 39 -5.58 -11.27 -6.95
C ARG A 39 -5.93 -9.88 -7.52
N THR A 40 -7.19 -9.67 -7.87
CA THR A 40 -7.71 -8.36 -8.32
C THR A 40 -7.69 -7.35 -7.17
N ALA A 41 -8.16 -7.75 -5.98
CA ALA A 41 -8.14 -6.89 -4.80
C ALA A 41 -6.70 -6.53 -4.40
N PHE A 42 -5.77 -7.48 -4.53
CA PHE A 42 -4.34 -7.20 -4.32
C PHE A 42 -3.77 -6.21 -5.33
N ALA A 43 -4.11 -6.34 -6.61
CA ALA A 43 -3.67 -5.39 -7.63
C ALA A 43 -4.18 -3.97 -7.35
N ARG A 44 -5.44 -3.84 -6.89
CA ARG A 44 -6.00 -2.54 -6.47
C ARG A 44 -5.26 -1.97 -5.28
N LEU A 45 -5.04 -2.77 -4.24
CA LEU A 45 -4.30 -2.36 -3.05
C LEU A 45 -2.87 -1.93 -3.42
N TYR A 46 -2.20 -2.69 -4.28
CA TYR A 46 -0.87 -2.37 -4.79
C TYR A 46 -0.88 -1.05 -5.56
N ASP A 47 -1.80 -0.82 -6.51
CA ASP A 47 -1.85 0.42 -7.30
C ASP A 47 -1.96 1.68 -6.41
N HIS A 48 -2.74 1.60 -5.34
CA HIS A 48 -2.92 2.70 -4.39
C HIS A 48 -1.76 2.86 -3.41
N THR A 49 -1.17 1.77 -2.91
CA THR A 49 -0.16 1.81 -1.85
C THR A 49 1.28 1.80 -2.38
N ALA A 50 1.53 1.28 -3.59
CA ALA A 50 2.85 1.21 -4.22
C ALA A 50 3.57 2.56 -4.29
N PRO A 51 2.98 3.67 -4.75
CA PRO A 51 3.69 4.94 -4.80
C PRO A 51 4.12 5.44 -3.41
N LEU A 52 3.33 5.17 -2.38
CA LEU A 52 3.62 5.57 -1.00
C LEU A 52 4.67 4.67 -0.34
N VAL A 53 4.54 3.36 -0.49
CA VAL A 53 5.46 2.36 0.08
C VAL A 53 6.81 2.44 -0.63
N PHE A 54 6.83 2.67 -1.95
CA PHE A 54 8.06 2.84 -2.71
C PHE A 54 8.81 4.11 -2.31
N ALA A 55 8.12 5.26 -2.16
CA ALA A 55 8.73 6.48 -1.68
C ALA A 55 9.36 6.29 -0.28
N ALA A 56 8.60 5.71 0.65
CA ALA A 56 9.08 5.43 2.00
C ALA A 56 10.26 4.42 2.03
N ALA A 57 10.24 3.41 1.16
CA ALA A 57 11.32 2.43 1.05
C ALA A 57 12.60 3.05 0.48
N VAL A 58 12.49 3.89 -0.55
CA VAL A 58 13.63 4.63 -1.12
C VAL A 58 14.25 5.57 -0.09
N GLU A 59 13.42 6.26 0.70
CA GLU A 59 13.90 7.09 1.81
C GLU A 59 14.61 6.26 2.88
N ALA A 60 14.08 5.06 3.20
CA ALA A 60 14.65 4.19 4.22
C ALA A 60 15.94 3.47 3.80
N THR A 61 16.10 3.10 2.53
CA THR A 61 17.26 2.33 2.03
C THR A 61 18.30 3.20 1.31
N SER A 62 17.95 4.44 0.93
CA SER A 62 18.80 5.32 0.10
C SER A 62 19.32 4.66 -1.19
N SER A 63 18.71 3.56 -1.64
CA SER A 63 19.12 2.78 -2.81
C SER A 63 17.89 2.21 -3.53
N PRO A 64 17.68 2.52 -4.82
CA PRO A 64 16.48 2.10 -5.54
C PRO A 64 16.37 0.57 -5.61
N SER A 65 17.46 -0.15 -5.89
CA SER A 65 17.44 -1.62 -5.95
C SER A 65 17.10 -2.27 -4.61
N ALA A 66 17.60 -1.72 -3.49
CA ALA A 66 17.25 -2.21 -2.15
C ALA A 66 15.81 -1.84 -1.74
N ALA A 67 15.30 -0.71 -2.24
CA ALA A 67 13.91 -0.31 -2.03
C ALA A 67 12.95 -1.27 -2.74
N GLU A 68 13.23 -1.62 -4.00
CA GLU A 68 12.43 -2.58 -4.76
C GLU A 68 12.35 -3.93 -4.06
N GLU A 69 13.49 -4.46 -3.59
CA GLU A 69 13.53 -5.73 -2.86
C GLU A 69 12.70 -5.67 -1.57
N ARG A 70 12.84 -4.57 -0.80
CA ARG A 70 12.09 -4.36 0.44
C ARG A 70 10.59 -4.23 0.20
N VAL A 71 10.20 -3.52 -0.86
CA VAL A 71 8.80 -3.36 -1.28
C VAL A 71 8.23 -4.73 -1.67
N ALA A 72 8.92 -5.48 -2.52
CA ALA A 72 8.50 -6.81 -2.95
C ALA A 72 8.36 -7.78 -1.76
N ALA A 73 9.34 -7.81 -0.85
CA ALA A 73 9.29 -8.64 0.35
C ALA A 73 8.11 -8.26 1.26
N SER A 74 7.84 -6.96 1.42
CA SER A 74 6.70 -6.46 2.21
C SER A 74 5.37 -6.93 1.61
N TYR A 75 5.22 -6.84 0.28
CA TYR A 75 4.02 -7.27 -0.43
C TYR A 75 3.78 -8.79 -0.35
N VAL A 76 4.83 -9.60 -0.47
CA VAL A 76 4.74 -11.06 -0.26
C VAL A 76 4.30 -11.37 1.17
N ARG A 77 4.83 -10.64 2.17
CA ARG A 77 4.45 -10.80 3.57
C ARG A 77 3.00 -10.39 3.82
N ILE A 78 2.55 -9.30 3.21
CA ILE A 78 1.15 -8.85 3.23
C ILE A 78 0.25 -9.94 2.64
N TRP A 79 0.58 -10.48 1.46
CA TRP A 79 -0.20 -11.55 0.83
C TRP A 79 -0.32 -12.78 1.74
N LYS A 80 0.80 -13.23 2.35
CA LYS A 80 0.80 -14.37 3.28
C LYS A 80 0.04 -14.09 4.57
N SER A 81 0.08 -12.86 5.06
CA SER A 81 -0.56 -12.45 6.32
C SER A 81 -2.00 -11.97 6.13
N ALA A 82 -2.43 -11.70 4.90
CA ALA A 82 -3.79 -11.28 4.58
C ALA A 82 -4.83 -12.33 4.99
N ALA A 83 -4.51 -13.62 4.84
CA ALA A 83 -5.35 -14.70 5.35
C ALA A 83 -5.56 -14.65 6.88
N ALA A 84 -4.60 -14.08 7.61
CA ALA A 84 -4.67 -13.87 9.06
C ALA A 84 -5.14 -12.45 9.44
N TYR A 85 -5.38 -11.58 8.45
CA TYR A 85 -5.83 -10.22 8.69
C TYR A 85 -7.22 -10.24 9.32
N ARG A 86 -7.39 -9.43 10.36
CA ARG A 86 -8.69 -9.19 10.99
C ARG A 86 -9.13 -7.78 10.60
N PRO A 87 -10.33 -7.61 10.03
CA PRO A 87 -10.82 -6.30 9.66
C PRO A 87 -10.89 -5.41 10.91
N GLY A 88 -10.28 -4.24 10.83
CA GLY A 88 -10.17 -3.26 11.90
C GLY A 88 -9.97 -1.86 11.32
N PRO A 89 -9.99 -0.81 12.16
CA PRO A 89 -10.08 0.58 11.70
C PRO A 89 -8.86 1.07 10.90
N ASP A 90 -7.72 0.36 10.92
CA ASP A 90 -6.45 0.89 10.41
C ASP A 90 -5.69 -0.10 9.50
N ALA A 91 -6.27 -0.43 8.35
CA ALA A 91 -5.63 -1.23 7.29
C ALA A 91 -4.25 -0.66 6.87
N ILE A 92 -4.15 0.67 6.72
CA ILE A 92 -2.89 1.37 6.41
C ILE A 92 -1.84 1.12 7.51
N SER A 93 -2.23 1.20 8.78
CA SER A 93 -1.32 0.98 9.90
C SER A 93 -0.77 -0.45 9.90
N TRP A 94 -1.61 -1.43 9.58
CA TRP A 94 -1.19 -2.82 9.46
C TRP A 94 -0.21 -3.03 8.29
N ILE A 95 -0.46 -2.44 7.13
CA ILE A 95 0.45 -2.49 5.97
C ILE A 95 1.81 -1.88 6.33
N LEU A 96 1.81 -0.70 6.94
CA LEU A 96 3.04 -0.03 7.38
C LEU A 96 3.78 -0.84 8.44
N HIS A 97 3.06 -1.53 9.33
CA HIS A 97 3.66 -2.46 10.29
C HIS A 97 4.36 -3.63 9.57
N GLN A 98 3.74 -4.22 8.54
CA GLN A 98 4.39 -5.29 7.74
C GLN A 98 5.66 -4.81 7.02
N THR A 99 5.68 -3.56 6.52
CA THR A 99 6.87 -2.97 5.87
C THR A 99 8.02 -2.70 6.84
N ARG A 100 7.70 -2.37 8.10
CA ARG A 100 8.69 -2.08 9.14
C ARG A 100 9.38 -3.35 9.65
N GLY A 101 8.72 -4.49 9.55
CA GLY A 101 9.24 -5.78 9.98
C GLY A 101 9.00 -6.01 11.46
N GLY A 102 8.28 -7.08 11.76
CA GLY A 102 8.13 -7.65 13.09
C GLY A 102 7.87 -9.14 12.92
N ASP A 103 8.90 -9.87 12.48
CA ASP A 103 8.97 -11.32 12.71
C ASP A 103 8.82 -11.55 14.22
N GLY A 104 7.82 -12.34 14.59
CA GLY A 104 7.58 -12.83 15.93
C GLY A 104 7.32 -14.31 15.84
#